data_AF-A0A6P8MXI3-F1
#
_entry.id   AF-A0A6P8MXI3-F1
#
_cell.length_a   1.000
_cell.length_b   1.000
_cell.length_c   1.000
_cell.angle_alpha   90.00
_cell.angle_beta   90.00
_cell.angle_gamma   90.00
#
_symmetry.space_group_name_H-M   'P 1'
#
loop_
_entity.id
_entity.type
_entity.pdbx_description
1 polymer ?
#
loop_
_entity_poly.entity_id
_entity_poly.type
_entity_poly.pdbx_seq_one_letter_code
_entity_poly.pdbx_strand_id
1 'polypeptide(L)'
;MIGHTAQNCNLKYRCIKCTESHGPGECKIKKEDAVSIPKLVELRKKLNEKINNAKKPKIERIAQISHKYVPGLKFADVAKQGRGLNQAIKDSPQLTNISPRLNQTPNSAPCLIDPEKAFKNTSTLPIENTKIPDRSTLILYLVNLFRCLVEEKLGSKFVESRSPPFHKSFEGTSSITPIFFILSPGVDPLKDVEKLGMQLGFTFGGRNFHNVSLGQGQEPIAEEAIELSANEGHWVILQNVHLVRKWLPTLEKKMEQCSENPHDDYRLFISAEPSPDPHESIIPQGILESAIKITNEPPSGIQANIHKALDNFTQETLESCSKETEFKAILFALCYYHAVLAERRKFGAQGWNRVSGELTINAEMEDLQNYIMMDAVPPSWTKRAYPSELGLNSWFTDMLYRINELSNWTADFNLPSSVWLGGFFNPQSFLTAIMQQTARKNEWPLDKMCLYCEVLRKTKEEITSAPREGAYINGLYMEGARWDVQTGCIMDSRFKELFPLLPIMYIRAITQDKQDLRNMYECPVYKTRSRGPTYVWTFNLRTKERASK
;
A
#
# COMPACT_ATOMS: atom_id res chain seq x y z
N MET A 1 32.46 -37.85 1.82
CA MET A 1 32.08 -38.34 3.16
C MET A 1 31.66 -37.16 4.01
N ILE A 2 30.72 -37.40 4.90
CA ILE A 2 30.19 -36.45 5.89
C ILE A 2 31.29 -36.08 6.88
N GLY A 3 31.24 -34.86 7.42
CA GLY A 3 31.40 -34.72 8.87
C GLY A 3 32.53 -33.84 9.37
N HIS A 4 32.12 -32.79 10.08
CA HIS A 4 32.80 -32.17 11.23
C HIS A 4 34.07 -31.36 10.91
N THR A 5 34.17 -30.07 11.22
CA THR A 5 33.76 -29.39 12.45
C THR A 5 33.47 -27.90 12.20
N ALA A 6 32.20 -27.52 12.31
CA ALA A 6 31.81 -26.25 12.89
C ALA A 6 31.44 -26.53 14.35
N GLN A 7 32.33 -26.20 15.27
CA GLN A 7 32.01 -26.05 16.68
C GLN A 7 32.52 -24.66 17.08
N ASN A 8 31.57 -23.81 17.50
CA ASN A 8 31.72 -22.55 18.25
C ASN A 8 31.08 -21.30 17.63
N CYS A 9 29.82 -21.36 17.19
CA CYS A 9 28.98 -20.16 17.17
C CYS A 9 27.51 -20.51 17.48
N ASN A 10 27.04 -20.05 18.64
CA ASN A 10 25.68 -20.18 19.15
C ASN A 10 24.71 -19.21 18.43
N LEU A 11 24.18 -19.62 17.28
CA LEU A 11 23.04 -18.95 16.64
C LEU A 11 21.91 -19.96 16.40
N LYS A 12 20.75 -19.76 17.05
CA LYS A 12 19.52 -20.52 16.79
C LYS A 12 18.91 -20.03 15.47
N TYR A 13 18.68 -20.92 14.49
CA TYR A 13 17.95 -20.63 13.24
C TYR A 13 16.56 -21.27 13.26
N ARG A 14 15.57 -20.61 12.65
CA ARG A 14 14.18 -21.11 12.48
C ARG A 14 13.99 -21.66 11.06
N CYS A 15 13.53 -22.90 10.91
CA CYS A 15 13.20 -23.51 9.62
C CYS A 15 11.72 -23.22 9.25
N ILE A 16 11.45 -22.84 7.99
CA ILE A 16 10.14 -22.38 7.51
C ILE A 16 9.04 -23.48 7.53
N LYS A 17 9.38 -24.75 7.73
CA LYS A 17 8.42 -25.88 7.65
C LYS A 17 8.08 -26.60 8.96
N CYS A 18 8.68 -26.25 10.10
CA CYS A 18 8.34 -26.86 11.40
C CYS A 18 8.07 -25.76 12.44
N THR A 19 6.93 -25.85 13.13
CA THR A 19 6.45 -24.85 14.10
C THR A 19 7.11 -24.93 15.48
N GLU A 20 8.08 -25.84 15.69
CA GLU A 20 8.80 -25.99 16.96
C GLU A 20 10.31 -25.72 16.83
N SER A 21 10.90 -25.20 17.91
CA SER A 21 12.31 -24.82 18.00
C SER A 21 13.21 -25.99 18.40
N HIS A 22 14.07 -26.43 17.48
CA HIS A 22 15.03 -27.52 17.72
C HIS A 22 16.45 -27.03 18.03
N GLY A 23 17.22 -27.84 18.76
CA GLY A 23 18.63 -27.62 19.04
C GLY A 23 19.54 -27.84 17.81
N PRO A 24 20.81 -27.37 17.87
CA PRO A 24 21.74 -27.52 16.76
C PRO A 24 22.10 -29.00 16.54
N GLY A 25 21.53 -29.61 15.50
CA GLY A 25 21.81 -30.98 15.08
C GLY A 25 20.60 -31.82 14.66
N GLU A 26 19.37 -31.37 14.91
CA GLU A 26 18.17 -32.23 14.73
C GLU A 26 17.47 -32.10 13.37
N CYS A 27 17.90 -31.20 12.47
CA CYS A 27 17.29 -31.09 11.15
C CYS A 27 17.90 -32.10 10.16
N LYS A 28 17.41 -33.34 10.19
CA LYS A 28 17.75 -34.36 9.18
C LYS A 28 16.92 -34.14 7.91
N ILE A 29 17.30 -33.19 7.06
CA ILE A 29 16.87 -33.22 5.65
C ILE A 29 17.73 -34.29 4.97
N LYS A 30 17.11 -35.41 4.57
CA LYS A 30 17.82 -36.49 3.89
C LYS A 30 18.32 -35.98 2.54
N LYS A 31 19.53 -36.37 2.15
CA LYS A 31 20.17 -36.00 0.87
C LYS A 31 19.37 -36.47 -0.36
N GLU A 32 18.39 -37.33 -0.13
CA GLU A 32 17.42 -37.87 -1.09
C GLU A 32 16.31 -36.88 -1.45
N ASP A 33 16.12 -35.80 -0.67
CA ASP A 33 15.08 -34.78 -0.89
C ASP A 33 15.55 -33.59 -1.76
N ALA A 34 16.81 -33.58 -2.19
CA ALA A 34 17.31 -32.58 -3.14
C ALA A 34 16.91 -32.96 -4.57
N VAL A 35 15.88 -32.30 -5.10
CA VAL A 35 15.47 -32.46 -6.50
C VAL A 35 16.57 -31.89 -7.41
N SER A 36 17.19 -32.74 -8.23
CA SER A 36 18.24 -32.30 -9.15
C SER A 36 17.71 -31.30 -10.19
N ILE A 37 18.56 -30.36 -10.62
CA ILE A 37 18.23 -29.32 -11.62
C ILE A 37 17.59 -29.90 -12.90
N PRO A 38 18.06 -31.03 -13.46
CA PRO A 38 17.40 -31.66 -14.60
C PRO A 38 15.96 -32.10 -14.30
N LYS A 39 15.70 -32.58 -13.08
CA LYS A 39 14.38 -33.04 -12.61
C LYS A 39 13.42 -31.87 -12.38
N LEU A 40 13.93 -30.70 -11.97
CA LEU A 40 13.17 -29.43 -11.90
C LEU A 40 12.81 -28.88 -13.29
N VAL A 41 13.73 -28.97 -14.26
CA VAL A 41 13.46 -28.59 -15.66
C VAL A 41 12.44 -29.54 -16.29
N GLU A 42 12.52 -30.84 -16.00
CA GLU A 42 11.54 -31.83 -16.45
C GLU A 42 10.17 -31.63 -15.79
N LEU A 43 10.11 -31.30 -14.49
CA LEU A 43 8.88 -30.94 -13.80
C LEU A 43 8.26 -29.66 -14.34
N ARG A 44 9.07 -28.65 -14.70
CA ARG A 44 8.61 -27.42 -15.36
C ARG A 44 8.06 -27.71 -16.76
N LYS A 45 8.69 -28.59 -17.53
CA LYS A 45 8.17 -29.06 -18.84
C LYS A 45 6.85 -29.81 -18.67
N LYS A 46 6.75 -30.77 -17.74
CA LYS A 46 5.51 -31.51 -17.44
C LYS A 46 4.40 -30.60 -16.91
N LEU A 47 4.74 -29.57 -16.13
CA LEU A 47 3.78 -28.57 -15.66
C LEU A 47 3.27 -27.69 -16.81
N ASN A 48 4.16 -27.23 -17.68
CA ASN A 48 3.78 -26.46 -18.87
C ASN A 48 2.98 -27.31 -19.87
N GLU A 49 3.29 -28.60 -20.05
CA GLU A 49 2.48 -29.53 -20.83
C GLU A 49 1.13 -29.80 -20.18
N LYS A 50 1.03 -29.94 -18.85
CA LYS A 50 -0.26 -30.02 -18.15
C LYS A 50 -1.07 -28.73 -18.26
N ILE A 51 -0.44 -27.56 -18.18
CA ILE A 51 -1.09 -26.25 -18.39
C ILE A 51 -1.57 -26.12 -19.83
N ASN A 52 -0.77 -26.53 -20.81
CA ASN A 52 -1.13 -26.48 -22.22
C ASN A 52 -2.20 -27.53 -22.57
N ASN A 53 -2.14 -28.74 -22.02
CA ASN A 53 -3.17 -29.76 -22.14
C ASN A 53 -4.44 -29.40 -21.37
N ALA A 54 -4.38 -28.57 -20.32
CA ALA A 54 -5.56 -27.99 -19.66
C ALA A 54 -6.16 -26.79 -20.43
N LYS A 55 -5.34 -26.08 -21.22
CA LYS A 55 -5.80 -25.03 -22.16
C LYS A 55 -6.39 -25.61 -23.43
N LYS A 56 -5.93 -26.76 -23.90
CA LYS A 56 -6.41 -27.44 -25.11
C LYS A 56 -7.93 -27.69 -25.12
N PRO A 57 -8.58 -28.25 -24.08
CA PRO A 57 -10.04 -28.40 -24.04
C PRO A 57 -10.78 -27.07 -23.90
N LYS A 58 -10.15 -26.01 -23.37
CA LYS A 58 -10.72 -24.64 -23.37
C LYS A 58 -10.66 -23.99 -24.75
N ILE A 59 -9.57 -24.17 -25.49
CA ILE A 59 -9.39 -23.67 -26.85
C ILE A 59 -10.25 -24.49 -27.83
N GLU A 60 -10.36 -25.80 -27.66
CA GLU A 60 -11.28 -26.66 -28.44
C GLU A 60 -12.75 -26.37 -28.09
N ARG A 61 -13.09 -26.05 -26.83
CA ARG A 61 -14.43 -25.51 -26.49
C ARG A 61 -14.69 -24.17 -27.17
N ILE A 62 -13.73 -23.26 -27.16
CA ILE A 62 -13.85 -21.95 -27.83
C ILE A 62 -13.94 -22.13 -29.35
N ALA A 63 -13.25 -23.11 -29.93
CA ALA A 63 -13.33 -23.45 -31.34
C ALA A 63 -14.66 -24.15 -31.71
N GLN A 64 -15.17 -25.07 -30.87
CA GLN A 64 -16.50 -25.69 -31.02
C GLN A 64 -17.63 -24.66 -30.85
N ILE A 65 -17.49 -23.74 -29.89
CA ILE A 65 -18.38 -22.59 -29.70
C ILE A 65 -18.30 -21.69 -30.94
N SER A 66 -17.11 -21.32 -31.40
CA SER A 66 -16.94 -20.47 -32.58
C SER A 66 -17.50 -21.10 -33.85
N HIS A 67 -17.34 -22.41 -34.05
CA HIS A 67 -17.90 -23.12 -35.20
C HIS A 67 -19.42 -23.35 -35.10
N LYS A 68 -19.98 -23.32 -33.88
CA LYS A 68 -21.44 -23.32 -33.63
C LYS A 68 -22.09 -21.97 -33.97
N TYR A 69 -21.33 -20.87 -33.89
CA TYR A 69 -21.82 -19.51 -34.13
C TYR A 69 -21.40 -18.92 -35.50
N VAL A 70 -20.31 -19.40 -36.13
CA VAL A 70 -19.87 -18.94 -37.45
C VAL A 70 -19.22 -20.09 -38.26
N PRO A 71 -19.93 -20.72 -39.21
CA PRO A 71 -19.36 -21.78 -40.05
C PRO A 71 -18.39 -21.20 -41.09
N GLY A 72 -17.16 -21.72 -41.18
CA GLY A 72 -16.26 -21.51 -42.33
C GLY A 72 -14.94 -20.76 -42.07
N LEU A 73 -14.70 -20.23 -40.85
CA LEU A 73 -13.47 -19.49 -40.56
C LEU A 73 -12.27 -20.44 -40.37
N LYS A 74 -11.31 -20.47 -41.31
CA LYS A 74 -10.05 -21.23 -41.17
C LYS A 74 -8.94 -20.33 -40.61
N PHE A 75 -8.26 -20.83 -39.58
CA PHE A 75 -7.26 -20.09 -38.81
C PHE A 75 -6.02 -19.64 -39.63
N ALA A 76 -5.78 -20.24 -40.80
CA ALA A 76 -4.62 -19.92 -41.66
C ALA A 76 -4.76 -18.59 -42.42
N ASP A 77 -5.97 -18.09 -42.64
CA ASP A 77 -6.21 -16.88 -43.45
C ASP A 77 -5.95 -15.59 -42.67
N VAL A 78 -6.09 -15.64 -41.35
CA VAL A 78 -5.85 -14.51 -40.43
C VAL A 78 -4.36 -14.13 -40.36
N ALA A 79 -3.45 -15.10 -40.59
CA ALA A 79 -2.01 -14.86 -40.49
C ALA A 79 -1.39 -14.15 -41.72
N LYS A 80 -2.08 -14.10 -42.87
CA LYS A 80 -1.52 -13.54 -44.12
C LYS A 80 -1.66 -12.02 -44.26
N GLN A 81 -2.61 -11.36 -43.57
CA GLN A 81 -2.92 -9.94 -43.79
C GLN A 81 -1.98 -8.94 -43.07
N GLY A 82 -1.13 -9.38 -42.13
CA GLY A 82 -0.28 -8.47 -41.34
C GLY A 82 0.91 -7.83 -42.06
N ARG A 83 1.24 -8.23 -43.31
CA ARG A 83 2.44 -7.74 -44.02
C ARG A 83 2.21 -6.57 -45.00
N GLY A 84 0.97 -6.20 -45.30
CA GLY A 84 0.65 -5.15 -46.28
C GLY A 84 0.67 -3.71 -45.74
N LEU A 85 0.59 -3.51 -44.42
CA LEU A 85 0.28 -2.21 -43.82
C LEU A 85 1.48 -1.23 -43.75
N ASN A 86 2.71 -1.76 -43.66
CA ASN A 86 3.91 -0.92 -43.50
C ASN A 86 4.33 -0.16 -44.76
N GLN A 87 3.89 -0.59 -45.94
CA GLN A 87 4.24 0.07 -47.21
C GLN A 87 3.32 1.27 -47.50
N ALA A 88 2.07 1.25 -47.02
CA ALA A 88 1.08 2.30 -47.27
C ALA A 88 1.30 3.58 -46.43
N ILE A 89 2.06 3.49 -45.33
CA ILE A 89 2.29 4.60 -44.39
C ILE A 89 3.40 5.55 -44.88
N LYS A 90 4.33 5.08 -45.72
CA LYS A 90 5.45 5.91 -46.21
C LYS A 90 5.08 6.90 -47.31
N ASP A 91 3.96 6.70 -48.00
CA ASP A 91 3.65 7.41 -49.25
C ASP A 91 2.53 8.47 -49.11
N SER A 92 2.12 8.87 -47.89
CA SER A 92 0.99 9.79 -47.70
C SER A 92 1.39 11.23 -47.30
N PRO A 93 1.19 12.26 -48.17
CA PRO A 93 1.67 13.63 -47.93
C PRO A 93 0.80 14.50 -46.99
N GLN A 94 -0.19 13.96 -46.27
CA GLN A 94 -1.18 14.76 -45.53
C GLN A 94 -0.91 14.96 -44.03
N LEU A 95 0.25 14.55 -43.49
CA LEU A 95 0.52 14.56 -42.04
C LEU A 95 1.33 15.76 -41.51
N THR A 96 1.56 16.81 -42.29
CA THR A 96 2.44 17.93 -41.87
C THR A 96 1.77 19.12 -41.20
N ASN A 97 0.44 19.18 -41.00
CA ASN A 97 -0.18 20.42 -40.49
C ASN A 97 -1.42 20.23 -39.60
N ILE A 98 -1.29 19.66 -38.38
CA ILE A 98 -2.27 19.94 -37.30
C ILE A 98 -1.60 19.93 -35.90
N SER A 99 -1.26 21.13 -35.43
CA SER A 99 -1.32 21.55 -34.01
C SER A 99 -1.81 22.99 -34.05
N PRO A 100 -3.02 23.33 -33.54
CA PRO A 100 -3.31 23.34 -32.10
C PRO A 100 -4.80 23.09 -31.75
N ARG A 101 -5.22 21.83 -31.54
CA ARG A 101 -6.58 21.48 -31.06
C ARG A 101 -6.62 20.58 -29.81
N LEU A 102 -5.48 20.41 -29.13
CA LEU A 102 -5.36 19.49 -27.99
C LEU A 102 -5.72 20.07 -26.60
N ASN A 103 -6.38 21.24 -26.54
CA ASN A 103 -6.79 21.87 -25.27
C ASN A 103 -8.31 21.99 -25.10
N GLN A 104 -9.07 20.89 -25.22
CA GLN A 104 -10.43 20.81 -24.68
C GLN A 104 -10.62 19.52 -23.89
N THR A 105 -11.09 19.67 -22.66
CA THR A 105 -11.28 18.65 -21.63
C THR A 105 -12.42 17.67 -21.97
N PRO A 106 -12.31 16.38 -21.59
CA PRO A 106 -13.26 15.32 -21.98
C PRO A 106 -14.47 15.21 -21.04
N ASN A 107 -15.08 16.31 -20.60
CA ASN A 107 -16.20 16.29 -19.64
C ASN A 107 -17.57 16.65 -20.24
N SER A 108 -17.73 16.64 -21.56
CA SER A 108 -19.02 16.90 -22.20
C SER A 108 -19.24 16.06 -23.45
N ALA A 109 -19.16 14.73 -23.33
CA ALA A 109 -19.73 13.85 -24.34
C ALA A 109 -21.16 13.45 -23.90
N PRO A 110 -22.22 13.86 -24.62
CA PRO A 110 -23.57 13.40 -24.32
C PRO A 110 -23.69 11.89 -24.51
N CYS A 111 -24.54 11.26 -23.70
CA CYS A 111 -25.00 9.88 -23.88
C CYS A 111 -25.53 9.66 -25.30
N LEU A 112 -24.66 9.24 -26.21
CA LEU A 112 -24.99 8.86 -27.58
C LEU A 112 -24.25 7.56 -27.90
N ILE A 113 -24.45 6.53 -27.09
CA ILE A 113 -24.13 5.17 -27.49
C ILE A 113 -25.32 4.29 -27.14
N ASP A 114 -26.08 3.98 -28.19
CA ASP A 114 -27.09 2.93 -28.22
C ASP A 114 -26.52 1.63 -27.60
N PRO A 115 -27.10 1.09 -26.52
CA PRO A 115 -26.55 -0.06 -25.79
C PRO A 115 -26.31 -1.28 -26.67
N GLU A 116 -27.12 -1.48 -27.72
CA GLU A 116 -26.92 -2.58 -28.68
C GLU A 116 -25.68 -2.38 -29.58
N LYS A 117 -25.33 -1.13 -29.90
CA LYS A 117 -24.10 -0.80 -30.65
C LYS A 117 -22.85 -0.92 -29.77
N ALA A 118 -22.94 -0.60 -28.48
CA ALA A 118 -21.81 -0.75 -27.56
C ALA A 118 -21.40 -2.21 -27.40
N PHE A 119 -22.37 -3.12 -27.35
CA PHE A 119 -22.13 -4.56 -27.22
C PHE A 119 -21.65 -5.23 -28.52
N LYS A 120 -22.03 -4.68 -29.70
CA LYS A 120 -21.55 -5.14 -31.01
C LYS A 120 -20.19 -4.56 -31.42
N ASN A 121 -19.78 -3.41 -30.88
CA ASN A 121 -18.50 -2.75 -31.23
C ASN A 121 -17.32 -3.11 -30.30
N THR A 122 -17.54 -3.84 -29.20
CA THR A 122 -16.43 -4.39 -28.38
C THR A 122 -15.63 -5.47 -29.11
N SER A 123 -16.15 -6.01 -30.22
CA SER A 123 -15.47 -6.98 -31.08
C SER A 123 -14.73 -6.37 -32.29
N THR A 124 -14.75 -5.05 -32.49
CA THR A 124 -14.12 -4.39 -33.66
C THR A 124 -13.42 -3.05 -33.35
N LEU A 125 -12.81 -2.89 -32.18
CA LEU A 125 -11.81 -1.83 -31.99
C LEU A 125 -10.46 -2.29 -32.58
N PRO A 126 -9.83 -1.51 -33.49
CA PRO A 126 -8.48 -1.80 -33.94
C PRO A 126 -7.52 -1.63 -32.77
N ILE A 127 -6.93 -2.75 -32.34
CA ILE A 127 -5.90 -2.82 -31.30
C ILE A 127 -4.57 -2.41 -31.93
N GLU A 128 -4.46 -1.17 -32.40
CA GLU A 128 -3.18 -0.58 -32.82
C GLU A 128 -3.28 0.93 -32.55
N ASN A 129 -2.58 1.36 -31.48
CA ASN A 129 -2.37 2.73 -30.99
C ASN A 129 -3.36 3.40 -30.00
N THR A 130 -4.20 2.65 -29.29
CA THR A 130 -4.80 3.13 -28.04
C THR A 130 -4.00 2.61 -26.85
N LYS A 131 -3.39 3.52 -26.08
CA LYS A 131 -2.91 3.22 -24.72
C LYS A 131 -4.04 2.50 -23.99
N ILE A 132 -3.82 1.24 -23.61
CA ILE A 132 -4.76 0.48 -22.78
C ILE A 132 -5.07 1.37 -21.57
N PRO A 133 -6.32 1.79 -21.36
CA PRO A 133 -6.67 2.53 -20.16
C PRO A 133 -6.29 1.68 -18.97
N ASP A 134 -5.70 2.30 -17.94
CA ASP A 134 -5.34 1.57 -16.74
C ASP A 134 -6.54 0.77 -16.18
N ARG A 135 -6.25 -0.23 -15.36
CA ARG A 135 -7.28 -1.11 -14.77
C ARG A 135 -8.40 -0.31 -14.07
N SER A 136 -8.08 0.87 -13.56
CA SER A 136 -8.99 1.81 -12.90
C SER A 136 -10.01 2.44 -13.88
N THR A 137 -9.57 2.83 -15.07
CA THR A 137 -10.41 3.43 -16.11
C THR A 137 -11.42 2.43 -16.67
N LEU A 138 -11.02 1.17 -16.82
CA LEU A 138 -11.92 0.07 -17.22
C LEU A 138 -13.02 -0.19 -16.17
N ILE A 139 -12.68 -0.14 -14.87
CA ILE A 139 -13.65 -0.29 -13.78
C ILE A 139 -14.67 0.85 -13.80
N LEU A 140 -14.21 2.10 -13.95
CA LEU A 140 -15.10 3.26 -14.01
C LEU A 140 -16.07 3.20 -15.19
N TYR A 141 -15.60 2.73 -16.35
CA TYR A 141 -16.43 2.56 -17.55
C TYR A 141 -17.52 1.50 -17.33
N LEU A 142 -17.17 0.37 -16.70
CA LEU A 142 -18.12 -0.70 -16.39
C LEU A 142 -19.16 -0.23 -15.36
N VAL A 143 -18.74 0.45 -14.29
CA VAL A 143 -19.65 0.99 -13.27
C VAL A 143 -20.66 1.95 -13.89
N ASN A 144 -20.21 2.87 -14.76
CA ASN A 144 -21.11 3.80 -15.45
C ASN A 144 -22.06 3.09 -16.42
N LEU A 145 -21.59 2.08 -17.14
CA LEU A 145 -22.43 1.28 -18.04
C LEU A 145 -23.54 0.55 -17.27
N PHE A 146 -23.20 -0.09 -16.15
CA PHE A 146 -24.17 -0.76 -15.28
C PHE A 146 -25.17 0.23 -14.68
N ARG A 147 -24.70 1.41 -14.30
CA ARG A 147 -25.55 2.49 -13.79
C ARG A 147 -26.62 2.90 -14.80
N CYS A 148 -26.23 3.18 -16.05
CA CYS A 148 -27.16 3.52 -17.13
C CYS A 148 -28.15 2.39 -17.43
N LEU A 149 -27.69 1.13 -17.40
CA LEU A 149 -28.56 -0.02 -17.64
C LEU A 149 -29.65 -0.15 -16.54
N VAL A 150 -29.26 0.02 -15.27
CA VAL A 150 -30.18 -0.02 -14.13
C VAL A 150 -31.18 1.13 -14.21
N GLU A 151 -30.72 2.33 -14.55
CA GLU A 151 -31.58 3.50 -14.74
C GLU A 151 -32.61 3.28 -15.85
N GLU A 152 -32.20 2.73 -17.00
CA GLU A 152 -33.09 2.45 -18.12
C GLU A 152 -34.13 1.36 -17.82
N LYS A 153 -33.72 0.28 -17.13
CA LYS A 153 -34.57 -0.89 -16.90
C LYS A 153 -35.42 -0.83 -15.63
N LEU A 154 -34.92 -0.20 -14.58
CA LEU A 154 -35.57 -0.17 -13.26
C LEU A 154 -36.02 1.24 -12.86
N GLY A 155 -35.52 2.28 -13.54
CA GLY A 155 -35.84 3.68 -13.28
C GLY A 155 -34.81 4.40 -12.40
N SER A 156 -34.84 5.73 -12.43
CA SER A 156 -33.84 6.60 -11.77
C SER A 156 -33.73 6.39 -10.25
N LYS A 157 -34.83 5.98 -9.59
CA LYS A 157 -34.87 5.71 -8.14
C LYS A 157 -33.89 4.65 -7.65
N PHE A 158 -33.38 3.77 -8.54
CA PHE A 158 -32.40 2.74 -8.20
C PHE A 158 -30.94 3.19 -8.40
N VAL A 159 -30.75 4.41 -8.92
CA VAL A 159 -29.45 5.00 -9.25
C VAL A 159 -29.23 6.31 -8.49
N GLU A 160 -30.31 6.96 -8.06
CA GLU A 160 -30.29 8.15 -7.24
C GLU A 160 -29.63 7.89 -5.88
N SER A 161 -28.58 8.67 -5.56
CA SER A 161 -27.81 8.53 -4.32
C SER A 161 -28.41 9.31 -3.12
N ARG A 162 -29.69 9.71 -3.20
CA ARG A 162 -30.34 10.49 -2.13
C ARG A 162 -30.97 9.53 -1.13
N SER A 163 -30.52 9.56 0.12
CA SER A 163 -31.22 8.86 1.19
C SER A 163 -32.61 9.46 1.40
N PRO A 164 -33.68 8.65 1.48
CA PRO A 164 -35.00 9.16 1.80
C PRO A 164 -35.01 9.71 3.25
N PRO A 165 -35.86 10.71 3.55
CA PRO A 165 -36.05 11.16 4.92
C PRO A 165 -36.48 9.99 5.82
N PHE A 166 -35.96 9.95 7.05
CA PHE A 166 -36.21 8.85 8.00
C PHE A 166 -37.71 8.55 8.21
N HIS A 167 -38.57 9.58 8.21
CA HIS A 167 -40.02 9.42 8.31
C HIS A 167 -40.61 8.43 7.30
N LYS A 168 -40.13 8.42 6.05
CA LYS A 168 -40.61 7.48 5.02
C LYS A 168 -40.17 6.05 5.31
N SER A 169 -38.98 5.86 5.87
CA SER A 169 -38.52 4.54 6.32
C SER A 169 -39.32 4.07 7.54
N PHE A 170 -39.75 5.00 8.40
CA PHE A 170 -40.56 4.72 9.58
C PHE A 170 -41.98 4.22 9.24
N GLU A 171 -42.59 4.69 8.15
CA GLU A 171 -43.90 4.21 7.68
C GLU A 171 -43.95 2.68 7.46
N GLY A 172 -42.82 2.06 7.13
CA GLY A 172 -42.71 0.61 6.93
C GLY A 172 -42.38 -0.19 8.20
N THR A 173 -42.34 0.46 9.38
CA THR A 173 -41.91 -0.17 10.64
C THR A 173 -43.09 -0.70 11.44
N SER A 174 -42.82 -1.65 12.34
CA SER A 174 -43.80 -2.24 13.24
C SER A 174 -43.25 -2.32 14.67
N SER A 175 -44.09 -2.69 15.64
CA SER A 175 -43.67 -2.95 17.03
C SER A 175 -42.82 -4.21 17.19
N ILE A 176 -42.81 -5.08 16.17
CA ILE A 176 -42.15 -6.39 16.20
C ILE A 176 -40.81 -6.33 15.48
N THR A 177 -40.69 -5.46 14.47
CA THR A 177 -39.51 -5.38 13.60
C THR A 177 -38.62 -4.20 14.01
N PRO A 178 -37.46 -4.46 14.65
CA PRO A 178 -36.54 -3.41 15.05
C PRO A 178 -35.86 -2.75 13.84
N ILE A 179 -35.36 -1.54 14.04
CA ILE A 179 -34.55 -0.82 13.05
C ILE A 179 -33.08 -0.90 13.47
N PHE A 180 -32.23 -1.31 12.54
CA PHE A 180 -30.78 -1.38 12.72
C PHE A 180 -30.09 -0.35 11.82
N PHE A 181 -29.53 0.68 12.45
CA PHE A 181 -28.69 1.68 11.81
C PHE A 181 -27.26 1.16 11.69
N ILE A 182 -26.78 1.03 10.45
CA ILE A 182 -25.37 0.80 10.17
C ILE A 182 -24.71 2.17 10.09
N LEU A 183 -23.89 2.47 11.09
CA LEU A 183 -23.24 3.76 11.23
C LEU A 183 -22.11 3.88 10.21
N SER A 184 -22.15 4.98 9.46
CA SER A 184 -21.00 5.48 8.70
C SER A 184 -20.31 6.58 9.51
N PRO A 185 -18.99 6.77 9.38
CA PRO A 185 -18.27 7.80 10.13
C PRO A 185 -18.92 9.19 9.98
N GLY A 186 -19.16 9.84 11.12
CA GLY A 186 -19.72 11.21 11.17
C GLY A 186 -21.23 11.31 10.95
N VAL A 187 -21.95 10.19 10.99
CA VAL A 187 -23.42 10.16 10.88
C VAL A 187 -24.03 9.65 12.18
N ASP A 188 -24.92 10.44 12.75
CA ASP A 188 -25.61 10.14 14.01
C ASP A 188 -27.14 10.00 13.75
N PRO A 189 -27.71 8.79 13.82
CA PRO A 189 -29.13 8.56 13.58
C PRO A 189 -30.00 9.05 14.74
N LEU A 190 -29.44 9.32 15.93
CA LEU A 190 -30.20 9.72 17.11
C LEU A 190 -31.02 10.98 16.83
N LYS A 191 -30.43 11.98 16.18
CA LYS A 191 -31.10 13.25 15.89
C LYS A 191 -32.32 13.08 14.99
N ASP A 192 -32.25 12.18 14.01
CA ASP A 192 -33.36 11.90 13.10
C ASP A 192 -34.50 11.18 13.82
N VAL A 193 -34.16 10.23 14.71
CA VAL A 193 -35.12 9.51 15.56
C VAL A 193 -35.77 10.46 16.57
N GLU A 194 -34.99 11.30 17.25
CA GLU A 194 -35.47 12.31 18.19
C GLU A 194 -36.42 13.31 17.54
N LYS A 195 -36.05 13.83 16.37
CA LYS A 195 -36.87 14.79 15.62
C LYS A 195 -38.22 14.18 15.24
N LEU A 196 -38.23 12.92 14.79
CA LEU A 196 -39.48 12.22 14.46
C LEU A 196 -40.28 11.87 15.73
N GLY A 197 -39.61 11.39 16.77
CA GLY A 197 -40.23 11.08 18.06
C GLY A 197 -40.94 12.30 18.63
N MET A 198 -40.31 13.47 18.61
CA MET A 198 -40.91 14.73 19.07
C MET A 198 -42.17 15.10 18.28
N GLN A 199 -42.21 14.83 16.97
CA GLN A 199 -43.40 15.05 16.14
C GLN A 199 -44.55 14.08 16.47
N LEU A 200 -44.23 12.88 16.96
CA LEU A 200 -45.18 11.82 17.31
C LEU A 200 -45.50 11.73 18.81
N GLY A 201 -44.91 12.62 19.64
CA GLY A 201 -45.14 12.66 21.08
C GLY A 201 -44.21 11.80 21.93
N PHE A 202 -43.19 11.17 21.34
CA PHE A 202 -42.15 10.41 22.04
C PHE A 202 -40.96 11.31 22.38
N THR A 203 -40.78 11.61 23.66
CA THR A 203 -39.75 12.55 24.13
C THR A 203 -39.14 12.10 25.45
N PHE A 204 -37.91 12.53 25.71
CA PHE A 204 -37.26 12.27 27.00
C PHE A 204 -38.04 12.86 28.19
N GLY A 205 -38.62 14.06 28.00
CA GLY A 205 -39.43 14.72 29.03
C GLY A 205 -40.73 13.97 29.34
N GLY A 206 -41.31 13.31 28.33
CA GLY A 206 -42.48 12.44 28.48
C GLY A 206 -42.16 11.06 29.06
N ARG A 207 -40.89 10.73 29.30
CA ARG A 207 -40.39 9.41 29.78
C ARG A 207 -40.82 8.21 28.92
N ASN A 208 -41.25 8.47 27.68
CA ASN A 208 -41.65 7.48 26.69
C ASN A 208 -40.63 7.32 25.55
N PHE A 209 -39.44 7.92 25.70
CA PHE A 209 -38.29 7.71 24.82
C PHE A 209 -37.02 7.48 25.64
N HIS A 210 -36.41 6.32 25.47
CA HIS A 210 -35.24 5.85 26.21
C HIS A 210 -34.02 5.79 25.28
N ASN A 211 -32.93 6.44 25.67
CA ASN A 211 -31.67 6.43 24.93
C ASN A 211 -30.57 5.82 25.78
N VAL A 212 -30.01 4.69 25.34
CA VAL A 212 -28.98 3.95 26.05
C VAL A 212 -27.75 3.83 25.16
N SER A 213 -26.65 4.47 25.56
CA SER A 213 -25.35 4.31 24.91
C SER A 213 -24.58 3.16 25.56
N LEU A 214 -24.35 2.08 24.81
CA LEU A 214 -23.74 0.87 25.33
C LEU A 214 -22.23 1.07 25.51
N GLY A 215 -21.78 0.76 26.72
CA GLY A 215 -20.40 0.71 27.16
C GLY A 215 -20.28 -0.30 28.31
N GLN A 216 -19.15 -0.31 29.02
CA GLN A 216 -18.97 -1.26 30.11
C GLN A 216 -20.01 -1.04 31.24
N GLY A 217 -20.86 -2.04 31.50
CA GLY A 217 -21.82 -2.05 32.61
C GLY A 217 -23.18 -1.40 32.30
N GLN A 218 -23.47 -1.03 31.05
CA GLN A 218 -24.75 -0.46 30.63
C GLN A 218 -25.77 -1.51 30.15
N GLU A 219 -25.36 -2.77 30.06
CA GLU A 219 -26.17 -3.87 29.56
C GLU A 219 -27.47 -4.08 30.36
N PRO A 220 -27.47 -4.08 31.71
CA PRO A 220 -28.71 -4.27 32.48
C PRO A 220 -29.72 -3.13 32.27
N ILE A 221 -29.23 -1.89 32.10
CA ILE A 221 -30.08 -0.72 31.85
C ILE A 221 -30.75 -0.83 30.48
N ALA A 222 -30.03 -1.33 29.48
CA ALA A 222 -30.58 -1.60 28.16
C ALA A 222 -31.69 -2.67 28.21
N GLU A 223 -31.47 -3.76 28.98
CA GLU A 223 -32.47 -4.82 29.15
C GLU A 223 -33.76 -4.29 29.79
N GLU A 224 -33.65 -3.53 30.88
CA GLU A 224 -34.80 -2.93 31.56
C GLU A 224 -35.56 -1.95 30.65
N ALA A 225 -34.83 -1.12 29.91
CA ALA A 225 -35.43 -0.16 28.97
C ALA A 225 -36.21 -0.86 27.85
N ILE A 226 -35.69 -1.98 27.31
CA ILE A 226 -36.38 -2.77 26.28
C ILE A 226 -37.68 -3.37 26.83
N GLU A 227 -37.63 -4.00 28.00
CA GLU A 227 -38.80 -4.64 28.61
C GLU A 227 -39.88 -3.63 28.97
N LEU A 228 -39.50 -2.52 29.61
CA LEU A 228 -40.42 -1.43 29.94
C LEU A 228 -41.06 -0.88 28.67
N SER A 229 -40.26 -0.63 27.64
CA SER A 229 -40.75 -0.05 26.39
C SER A 229 -41.67 -0.99 25.62
N ALA A 230 -41.39 -2.30 25.63
CA ALA A 230 -42.24 -3.29 25.00
C ALA A 230 -43.62 -3.39 25.69
N ASN A 231 -43.67 -3.20 27.01
CA ASN A 231 -44.92 -3.25 27.78
C ASN A 231 -45.72 -1.93 27.73
N GLU A 232 -45.05 -0.79 27.82
CA GLU A 232 -45.69 0.54 27.93
C GLU A 232 -45.82 1.28 26.59
N GLY A 233 -45.28 0.73 25.51
CA GLY A 233 -45.36 1.36 24.17
C GLY A 233 -44.36 2.47 23.95
N HIS A 234 -43.20 2.41 24.61
CA HIS A 234 -42.18 3.45 24.49
C HIS A 234 -41.22 3.19 23.33
N TRP A 235 -40.44 4.21 23.00
CA TRP A 235 -39.36 4.09 22.04
C TRP A 235 -38.04 3.89 22.78
N VAL A 236 -37.17 3.02 22.27
CA VAL A 236 -35.84 2.78 22.83
C VAL A 236 -34.80 2.79 21.72
N ILE A 237 -33.71 3.54 21.91
CA ILE A 237 -32.54 3.53 21.04
C ILE A 237 -31.31 3.02 21.78
N LEU A 238 -30.72 1.94 21.26
CA LEU A 238 -29.47 1.37 21.74
C LEU A 238 -28.32 1.82 20.84
N GLN A 239 -27.36 2.54 21.40
CA GLN A 239 -26.20 3.03 20.67
C GLN A 239 -24.95 2.20 20.93
N ASN A 240 -24.10 2.06 19.91
CA ASN A 240 -22.79 1.44 20.00
C ASN A 240 -22.81 -0.04 20.45
N VAL A 241 -23.80 -0.82 20.01
CA VAL A 241 -23.94 -2.23 20.46
C VAL A 241 -22.74 -3.12 20.08
N HIS A 242 -21.96 -2.72 19.06
CA HIS A 242 -20.71 -3.39 18.67
C HIS A 242 -19.64 -3.39 19.78
N LEU A 243 -19.72 -2.46 20.75
CA LEU A 243 -18.78 -2.40 21.88
C LEU A 243 -19.01 -3.51 22.93
N VAL A 244 -20.22 -4.09 22.97
CA VAL A 244 -20.63 -5.09 23.98
C VAL A 244 -20.82 -6.48 23.37
N ARG A 245 -19.82 -6.95 22.60
CA ARG A 245 -19.85 -8.22 21.84
C ARG A 245 -20.38 -9.44 22.61
N LYS A 246 -20.02 -9.57 23.90
CA LYS A 246 -20.42 -10.71 24.74
C LYS A 246 -21.90 -10.71 25.10
N TRP A 247 -22.55 -9.55 25.08
CA TRP A 247 -23.95 -9.36 25.45
C TRP A 247 -24.91 -9.47 24.26
N LEU A 248 -24.41 -9.38 23.03
CA LEU A 248 -25.26 -9.45 21.82
C LEU A 248 -26.16 -10.71 21.75
N PRO A 249 -25.73 -11.92 22.16
CA PRO A 249 -26.65 -13.07 22.22
C PRO A 249 -27.80 -12.90 23.21
N THR A 250 -27.59 -12.17 24.30
CA THR A 250 -28.65 -11.84 25.27
C THR A 250 -29.62 -10.83 24.67
N LEU A 251 -29.11 -9.81 23.98
CA LEU A 251 -29.93 -8.85 23.24
C LEU A 251 -30.82 -9.54 22.20
N GLU A 252 -30.26 -10.45 21.40
CA GLU A 252 -31.00 -11.23 20.40
C GLU A 252 -32.18 -11.98 21.04
N LYS A 253 -31.93 -12.66 22.16
CA LYS A 253 -32.98 -13.35 22.92
C LYS A 253 -34.05 -12.40 23.47
N LYS A 254 -33.67 -11.20 23.94
CA LYS A 254 -34.62 -10.19 24.42
C LYS A 254 -35.48 -9.64 23.28
N MET A 255 -34.89 -9.41 22.11
CA MET A 255 -35.64 -8.99 20.92
C MET A 255 -36.69 -10.03 20.54
N GLU A 256 -36.34 -11.32 20.54
CA GLU A 256 -37.30 -12.40 20.29
C GLU A 256 -38.42 -12.43 21.34
N GLN A 257 -38.09 -12.33 22.62
CA GLN A 257 -39.08 -12.32 23.71
C GLN A 257 -40.06 -11.16 23.61
N CYS A 258 -39.56 -9.94 23.38
CA CYS A 258 -40.39 -8.75 23.26
C CYS A 258 -41.18 -8.69 21.94
N SER A 259 -40.86 -9.55 20.97
CA SER A 259 -41.57 -9.63 19.68
C SER A 259 -42.88 -10.42 19.75
N GLU A 260 -43.11 -11.23 20.80
CA GLU A 260 -44.28 -12.11 20.90
C GLU A 260 -45.60 -11.34 21.08
N ASN A 261 -45.62 -10.34 21.96
CA ASN A 261 -46.81 -9.51 22.22
C ASN A 261 -46.42 -8.10 22.72
N PRO A 262 -45.74 -7.28 21.90
CA PRO A 262 -45.40 -5.90 22.27
C PRO A 262 -46.61 -4.97 22.17
N HIS A 263 -46.55 -3.86 22.89
CA HIS A 263 -47.44 -2.72 22.68
C HIS A 263 -47.31 -2.16 21.25
N ASP A 264 -48.41 -1.72 20.64
CA ASP A 264 -48.45 -1.30 19.22
C ASP A 264 -47.50 -0.12 18.91
N ASP A 265 -47.33 0.78 19.87
CA ASP A 265 -46.43 1.94 19.78
C ASP A 265 -44.95 1.66 20.07
N TYR A 266 -44.61 0.47 20.59
CA TYR A 266 -43.23 0.11 20.92
C TYR A 266 -42.34 0.19 19.68
N ARG A 267 -41.17 0.84 19.78
CA ARG A 267 -40.18 0.85 18.70
C ARG A 267 -38.77 0.68 19.26
N LEU A 268 -38.03 -0.27 18.68
CA LEU A 268 -36.63 -0.53 19.01
C LEU A 268 -35.71 -0.10 17.87
N PHE A 269 -34.81 0.82 18.19
CA PHE A 269 -33.75 1.29 17.32
C PHE A 269 -32.40 0.80 17.85
N ILE A 270 -31.56 0.28 16.97
CA ILE A 270 -30.23 -0.25 17.31
C ILE A 270 -29.24 0.42 16.38
N SER A 271 -28.07 0.83 16.88
CA SER A 271 -27.00 1.35 16.04
C SER A 271 -25.65 0.69 16.32
N ALA A 272 -24.94 0.38 15.24
CA ALA A 272 -23.61 -0.21 15.31
C ALA A 272 -22.73 0.24 14.14
N GLU A 273 -21.43 0.34 14.39
CA GLU A 273 -20.43 0.42 13.33
C GLU A 273 -20.14 -0.97 12.77
N PRO A 274 -19.88 -1.08 11.46
CA PRO A 274 -19.43 -2.34 10.86
C PRO A 274 -18.02 -2.70 11.36
N SER A 275 -17.68 -3.99 11.33
CA SER A 275 -16.33 -4.45 11.66
C SER A 275 -15.28 -3.82 10.73
N PRO A 276 -14.10 -3.42 11.24
CA PRO A 276 -12.98 -2.98 10.41
C PRO A 276 -12.46 -4.05 9.45
N ASP A 277 -12.61 -5.33 9.81
CA ASP A 277 -12.29 -6.46 8.92
C ASP A 277 -13.55 -6.90 8.16
N PRO A 278 -13.58 -6.81 6.81
CA PRO A 278 -14.71 -7.27 6.00
C PRO A 278 -15.03 -8.77 6.12
N HIS A 279 -14.11 -9.58 6.68
CA HIS A 279 -14.28 -11.02 6.86
C HIS A 279 -14.79 -11.41 8.24
N GLU A 280 -14.95 -10.47 9.17
CA GLU A 280 -15.49 -10.73 10.51
C GLU A 280 -16.75 -9.89 10.77
N SER A 281 -17.80 -10.50 11.31
CA SER A 281 -18.96 -9.77 11.85
C SER A 281 -19.00 -9.91 13.36
N ILE A 282 -19.02 -8.78 14.06
CA ILE A 282 -19.23 -8.73 15.51
C ILE A 282 -20.71 -8.95 15.85
N ILE A 283 -21.62 -8.54 14.97
CA ILE A 283 -23.06 -8.58 15.19
C ILE A 283 -23.61 -9.97 14.81
N PRO A 284 -24.35 -10.64 15.71
CA PRO A 284 -25.05 -11.89 15.43
C PRO A 284 -25.98 -11.80 14.22
N GLN A 285 -26.07 -12.90 13.48
CA GLN A 285 -26.88 -12.97 12.27
C GLN A 285 -28.37 -12.76 12.56
N GLY A 286 -28.94 -13.31 13.63
CA GLY A 286 -30.38 -13.18 13.88
C GLY A 286 -30.80 -11.76 14.26
N ILE A 287 -29.93 -10.96 14.89
CA ILE A 287 -30.16 -9.51 15.05
C ILE A 287 -30.26 -8.82 13.68
N LEU A 288 -29.36 -9.15 12.74
CA LEU A 288 -29.38 -8.56 11.41
C LEU A 288 -30.54 -9.07 10.56
N GLU A 289 -30.95 -10.32 10.70
CA GLU A 289 -32.06 -10.90 9.94
C GLU A 289 -33.43 -10.38 10.40
N SER A 290 -33.61 -10.20 11.71
CA SER A 290 -34.87 -9.72 12.30
C SER A 290 -35.10 -8.22 12.12
N ALA A 291 -34.05 -7.43 11.83
CA ALA A 291 -34.14 -5.98 11.75
C ALA A 291 -34.24 -5.42 10.31
N ILE A 292 -34.85 -4.23 10.18
CA ILE A 292 -34.76 -3.38 9.00
C ILE A 292 -33.42 -2.64 9.03
N LYS A 293 -32.60 -2.79 7.99
CA LYS A 293 -31.25 -2.22 7.93
C LYS A 293 -31.31 -0.89 7.21
N ILE A 294 -30.86 0.17 7.87
CA ILE A 294 -30.74 1.50 7.30
C ILE A 294 -29.28 1.89 7.30
N THR A 295 -28.73 2.18 6.12
CA THR A 295 -27.42 2.81 5.96
C THR A 295 -27.64 4.28 5.64
N ASN A 296 -27.04 5.16 6.44
CA ASN A 296 -27.01 6.58 6.13
C ASN A 296 -25.61 6.91 5.63
N GLU A 297 -25.32 6.48 4.41
CA GLU A 297 -24.05 6.81 3.76
C GLU A 297 -24.01 8.31 3.42
N PRO A 298 -22.85 8.96 3.57
CA PRO A 298 -22.71 10.34 3.12
C PRO A 298 -22.98 10.44 1.61
N PRO A 299 -23.72 11.47 1.14
CA PRO A 299 -24.04 11.59 -0.27
C PRO A 299 -22.79 11.63 -1.14
N SER A 300 -22.89 11.01 -2.32
CA SER A 300 -21.79 10.99 -3.29
C SER A 300 -22.09 11.84 -4.51
N GLY A 301 -21.21 12.81 -4.79
CA GLY A 301 -21.32 13.77 -5.87
C GLY A 301 -21.63 15.19 -5.39
N ILE A 302 -21.17 16.18 -6.16
CA ILE A 302 -21.32 17.61 -5.84
C ILE A 302 -22.80 17.98 -5.68
N GLN A 303 -23.67 17.53 -6.59
CA GLN A 303 -25.10 17.85 -6.57
C GLN A 303 -25.79 17.38 -5.28
N ALA A 304 -25.52 16.14 -4.86
CA ALA A 304 -26.12 15.58 -3.65
C ALA A 304 -25.63 16.31 -2.38
N ASN A 305 -24.35 16.69 -2.33
CA ASN A 305 -23.81 17.50 -1.23
C ASN A 305 -24.37 18.93 -1.18
N ILE A 306 -24.65 19.56 -2.33
CA ILE A 306 -25.29 20.89 -2.37
C ILE A 306 -26.69 20.81 -1.75
N HIS A 307 -27.49 19.84 -2.18
CA HIS A 307 -28.85 19.67 -1.64
C HIS A 307 -28.83 19.38 -0.14
N LYS A 308 -27.93 18.50 0.34
CA LYS A 308 -27.76 18.23 1.78
C LYS A 308 -27.34 19.48 2.57
N ALA A 309 -26.47 20.32 1.99
CA ALA A 309 -26.07 21.57 2.64
C ALA A 309 -27.26 22.54 2.74
N LEU A 310 -28.07 22.64 1.68
CA LEU A 310 -29.28 23.48 1.65
C LEU A 310 -30.37 23.00 2.61
N ASP A 311 -30.52 21.68 2.82
CA ASP A 311 -31.50 21.11 3.74
C ASP A 311 -31.31 21.56 5.22
N ASN A 312 -30.15 22.15 5.56
CA ASN A 312 -29.92 22.74 6.89
C ASN A 312 -30.59 24.13 7.08
N PHE A 313 -31.07 24.75 6.01
CA PHE A 313 -31.65 26.09 6.04
C PHE A 313 -33.15 26.02 5.77
N THR A 314 -33.96 26.62 6.64
CA THR A 314 -35.41 26.68 6.46
C THR A 314 -35.81 27.80 5.48
N GLN A 315 -37.03 27.72 4.93
CA GLN A 315 -37.57 28.80 4.09
C GLN A 315 -37.59 30.15 4.81
N GLU A 316 -37.92 30.14 6.11
CA GLU A 316 -37.88 31.34 6.97
C GLU A 316 -36.46 31.93 7.07
N THR A 317 -35.43 31.07 7.14
CA THR A 317 -34.04 31.54 7.13
C THR A 317 -33.69 32.22 5.79
N LEU A 318 -34.17 31.67 4.67
CA LEU A 318 -33.96 32.22 3.32
C LEU A 318 -34.63 33.58 3.12
N GLU A 319 -35.68 33.86 3.88
CA GLU A 319 -36.51 35.08 3.81
C GLU A 319 -36.20 36.07 4.95
N SER A 320 -35.30 35.71 5.88
CA SER A 320 -34.96 36.52 7.06
C SER A 320 -34.19 37.82 6.75
N CYS A 321 -33.65 37.96 5.54
CA CYS A 321 -32.81 39.09 5.14
C CYS A 321 -33.56 40.06 4.22
N SER A 322 -33.51 41.35 4.51
CA SER A 322 -34.09 42.42 3.68
C SER A 322 -33.47 42.55 2.28
N LYS A 323 -32.31 41.93 2.05
CA LYS A 323 -31.64 41.81 0.75
C LYS A 323 -31.63 40.35 0.29
N GLU A 324 -32.81 39.82 -0.02
CA GLU A 324 -33.01 38.40 -0.30
C GLU A 324 -32.17 37.87 -1.46
N THR A 325 -32.03 38.64 -2.55
CA THR A 325 -31.33 38.19 -3.76
C THR A 325 -29.85 37.96 -3.49
N GLU A 326 -29.19 38.91 -2.82
CA GLU A 326 -27.79 38.81 -2.45
C GLU A 326 -27.56 37.74 -1.38
N PHE A 327 -28.45 37.65 -0.39
CA PHE A 327 -28.37 36.65 0.66
C PHE A 327 -28.51 35.22 0.12
N LYS A 328 -29.52 34.95 -0.72
CA LYS A 328 -29.75 33.63 -1.36
C LYS A 328 -28.57 33.26 -2.27
N ALA A 329 -28.01 34.22 -3.02
CA ALA A 329 -26.84 33.98 -3.87
C ALA A 329 -25.58 33.61 -3.06
N ILE A 330 -25.29 34.33 -1.98
CA ILE A 330 -24.15 34.06 -1.09
C ILE A 330 -24.32 32.72 -0.37
N LEU A 331 -25.52 32.43 0.12
CA LEU A 331 -25.83 31.17 0.79
C LEU A 331 -25.66 29.98 -0.17
N PHE A 332 -26.17 30.09 -1.40
CA PHE A 332 -25.96 29.07 -2.42
C PHE A 332 -24.47 28.88 -2.75
N ALA A 333 -23.71 29.97 -2.89
CA ALA A 333 -22.26 29.90 -3.11
C ALA A 333 -21.52 29.23 -1.94
N LEU A 334 -21.96 29.46 -0.70
CA LEU A 334 -21.43 28.80 0.49
C LEU A 334 -21.75 27.29 0.51
N CYS A 335 -23.00 26.91 0.20
CA CYS A 335 -23.40 25.50 0.07
C CYS A 335 -22.63 24.79 -1.06
N TYR A 336 -22.43 25.46 -2.19
CA TYR A 336 -21.61 24.98 -3.30
C TYR A 336 -20.15 24.79 -2.87
N TYR A 337 -19.56 25.78 -2.20
CA TYR A 337 -18.21 25.67 -1.67
C TYR A 337 -18.09 24.49 -0.70
N HIS A 338 -19.03 24.36 0.26
CA HIS A 338 -19.08 23.24 1.20
C HIS A 338 -19.17 21.88 0.48
N ALA A 339 -20.00 21.78 -0.55
CA ALA A 339 -20.14 20.56 -1.34
C ALA A 339 -18.87 20.20 -2.12
N VAL A 340 -18.20 21.19 -2.71
CA VAL A 340 -16.89 21.00 -3.35
C VAL A 340 -15.85 20.58 -2.34
N LEU A 341 -15.84 21.17 -1.14
CA LEU A 341 -14.92 20.78 -0.07
C LEU A 341 -15.15 19.32 0.36
N ALA A 342 -16.40 18.93 0.54
CA ALA A 342 -16.81 17.57 0.92
C ALA A 342 -16.40 16.53 -0.14
N GLU A 343 -16.64 16.80 -1.43
CA GLU A 343 -16.19 15.92 -2.51
C GLU A 343 -14.67 15.87 -2.62
N ARG A 344 -13.97 17.01 -2.49
CA ARG A 344 -12.50 17.05 -2.50
C ARG A 344 -11.88 16.22 -1.37
N ARG A 345 -12.55 16.04 -0.23
CA ARG A 345 -12.05 15.16 0.86
C ARG A 345 -11.87 13.71 0.41
N LYS A 346 -12.63 13.23 -0.57
CA LYS A 346 -12.53 11.86 -1.10
C LYS A 346 -11.23 11.59 -1.87
N PHE A 347 -10.53 12.64 -2.32
CA PHE A 347 -9.31 12.52 -3.11
C PHE A 347 -8.03 12.50 -2.25
N GLY A 348 -8.17 12.34 -0.93
CA GLY A 348 -7.05 12.21 0.00
C GLY A 348 -6.01 13.32 -0.17
N ALA A 349 -4.74 12.94 -0.31
CA ALA A 349 -3.61 13.87 -0.49
C ALA A 349 -3.68 14.74 -1.75
N GLN A 350 -4.46 14.35 -2.77
CA GLN A 350 -4.66 15.16 -3.99
C GLN A 350 -5.73 16.24 -3.81
N GLY A 351 -6.71 15.98 -2.93
CA GLY A 351 -7.81 16.91 -2.66
C GLY A 351 -7.49 17.92 -1.57
N TRP A 352 -6.74 17.50 -0.54
CA TRP A 352 -6.36 18.29 0.62
C TRP A 352 -5.00 17.87 1.17
N ASN A 353 -4.20 18.84 1.60
CA ASN A 353 -2.94 18.54 2.30
C ASN A 353 -3.17 17.88 3.68
N ARG A 354 -4.37 18.03 4.26
CA ARG A 354 -4.89 17.35 5.45
C ARG A 354 -6.42 17.20 5.36
N VAL A 355 -6.95 15.98 5.45
CA VAL A 355 -8.39 15.71 5.60
C VAL A 355 -8.70 15.71 7.11
N SER A 356 -9.59 16.58 7.59
CA SER A 356 -10.16 16.42 8.95
C SER A 356 -10.86 15.04 8.99
N GLY A 357 -10.46 14.19 9.93
CA GLY A 357 -10.68 12.73 10.10
C GLY A 357 -11.85 12.02 9.37
N GLU A 358 -11.72 10.79 8.87
CA GLU A 358 -10.82 9.69 9.28
C GLU A 358 -10.41 8.78 8.11
N LEU A 359 -9.15 8.85 7.69
CA LEU A 359 -8.19 7.86 8.17
C LEU A 359 -7.66 8.51 9.44
N THR A 360 -7.89 7.91 10.62
CA THR A 360 -7.28 8.45 11.84
C THR A 360 -5.78 8.57 11.55
N ILE A 361 -5.26 9.80 11.56
CA ILE A 361 -3.83 10.02 11.72
C ILE A 361 -3.54 9.36 13.07
N ASN A 362 -3.09 8.12 13.03
CA ASN A 362 -2.54 7.48 14.20
C ASN A 362 -1.23 8.23 14.53
N ALA A 363 -0.79 8.14 15.77
CA ALA A 363 0.43 8.84 16.20
C ALA A 363 1.62 8.56 15.27
N GLU A 364 1.68 7.35 14.68
CA GLU A 364 2.73 6.96 13.73
C GLU A 364 2.69 7.74 12.40
N MET A 365 1.50 8.06 11.89
CA MET A 365 1.33 8.88 10.67
C MET A 365 1.63 10.35 10.93
N GLU A 366 1.29 10.88 12.11
CA GLU A 366 1.65 12.25 12.49
C GLU A 366 3.16 12.40 12.65
N ASP A 367 3.79 11.45 13.34
CA ASP A 367 5.24 11.37 13.46
C ASP A 367 5.91 11.28 12.09
N LEU A 368 5.44 10.38 11.22
CA LEU A 368 5.95 10.24 9.86
C LEU A 368 5.82 11.56 9.07
N GLN A 369 4.66 12.23 9.16
CA GLN A 369 4.45 13.53 8.52
C GLN A 369 5.45 14.58 9.03
N ASN A 370 5.68 14.64 10.34
CA ASN A 370 6.63 15.57 10.95
C ASN A 370 8.06 15.33 10.45
N TYR A 371 8.51 14.07 10.39
CA TYR A 371 9.83 13.74 9.86
C TYR A 371 9.97 14.07 8.37
N ILE A 372 8.94 13.81 7.55
CA ILE A 372 8.93 14.19 6.12
C ILE A 372 9.02 15.70 5.96
N MET A 373 8.28 16.47 6.78
CA MET A 373 8.30 17.94 6.73
C MET A 373 9.65 18.52 7.16
N MET A 374 10.36 17.86 8.07
CA MET A 374 11.68 18.28 8.55
C MET A 374 12.85 17.79 7.68
N ASP A 375 12.59 17.18 6.50
CA ASP A 375 13.59 16.50 5.67
C ASP A 375 14.42 15.48 6.46
N ALA A 376 13.79 14.79 7.41
CA ALA A 376 14.44 13.82 8.30
C ALA A 376 13.94 12.40 8.04
N VAL A 377 14.84 11.42 8.15
CA VAL A 377 14.48 10.00 8.01
C VAL A 377 13.80 9.52 9.29
N PRO A 378 12.59 8.94 9.22
CA PRO A 378 11.88 8.45 10.39
C PRO A 378 12.69 7.40 11.19
N PRO A 379 12.70 7.45 12.53
CA PRO A 379 13.45 6.49 13.36
C PRO A 379 13.04 5.03 13.13
N SER A 380 11.77 4.78 12.78
CA SER A 380 11.26 3.44 12.45
C SER A 380 11.95 2.84 11.22
N TRP A 381 12.34 3.66 10.25
CA TRP A 381 13.09 3.25 9.05
C TRP A 381 14.56 3.05 9.39
N THR A 382 15.16 3.97 10.15
CA THR A 382 16.57 3.89 10.57
C THR A 382 16.89 2.59 11.33
N LYS A 383 15.94 2.05 12.11
CA LYS A 383 16.09 0.74 12.78
C LYS A 383 16.24 -0.44 11.82
N ARG A 384 15.70 -0.35 10.60
CA ARG A 384 15.69 -1.42 9.59
C ARG A 384 16.63 -1.11 8.41
N ALA A 385 17.13 0.10 8.34
CA ALA A 385 18.00 0.60 7.27
C ALA A 385 19.47 0.61 7.69
N TYR A 386 20.32 1.00 6.74
CA TYR A 386 21.74 1.25 7.00
C TYR A 386 21.91 2.57 7.76
N PRO A 387 22.97 2.71 8.60
CA PRO A 387 23.27 3.97 9.26
C PRO A 387 23.50 5.09 8.24
N SER A 388 22.84 6.24 8.44
CA SER A 388 22.98 7.42 7.59
C SER A 388 22.71 8.70 8.37
N GLU A 389 23.30 9.80 7.91
CA GLU A 389 23.10 11.16 8.44
C GLU A 389 22.52 12.10 7.37
N LEU A 390 22.09 11.54 6.24
CA LEU A 390 21.52 12.31 5.14
C LEU A 390 20.08 12.72 5.47
N GLY A 391 19.68 13.88 4.96
CA GLY A 391 18.27 14.29 4.91
C GLY A 391 17.46 13.32 4.05
N LEU A 392 16.14 13.29 4.26
CA LEU A 392 15.22 12.30 3.70
C LEU A 392 15.37 12.13 2.18
N ASN A 393 15.42 13.24 1.45
CA ASN A 393 15.55 13.20 -0.01
C ASN A 393 16.86 12.55 -0.47
N SER A 394 17.98 12.98 0.10
CA SER A 394 19.31 12.43 -0.21
C SER A 394 19.44 10.97 0.22
N TRP A 395 18.84 10.61 1.36
CA TRP A 395 18.77 9.24 1.85
C TRP A 395 17.98 8.33 0.88
N PHE A 396 16.84 8.80 0.37
CA PHE A 396 16.02 8.02 -0.55
C PHE A 396 16.74 7.78 -1.90
N THR A 397 17.41 8.80 -2.44
CA THR A 397 18.24 8.63 -3.64
C THR A 397 19.40 7.65 -3.42
N ASP A 398 20.09 7.75 -2.27
CA ASP A 398 21.14 6.81 -1.86
C ASP A 398 20.62 5.37 -1.75
N MET A 399 19.41 5.18 -1.19
CA MET A 399 18.76 3.89 -1.08
C MET A 399 18.45 3.27 -2.45
N LEU A 400 17.90 4.06 -3.39
CA LEU A 400 17.65 3.60 -4.76
C LEU A 400 18.95 3.19 -5.47
N TYR A 401 20.03 3.94 -5.26
CA TYR A 401 21.34 3.61 -5.83
C TYR A 401 21.86 2.27 -5.29
N ARG A 402 21.72 2.00 -3.97
CA ARG A 402 22.07 0.70 -3.36
C ARG A 402 21.25 -0.46 -3.93
N ILE A 403 19.94 -0.28 -4.10
CA ILE A 403 19.05 -1.30 -4.68
C ILE A 403 19.50 -1.62 -6.11
N ASN A 404 19.84 -0.60 -6.90
CA ASN A 404 20.33 -0.78 -8.26
C ASN A 404 21.66 -1.56 -8.30
N GLU A 405 22.65 -1.19 -7.48
CA GLU A 405 23.92 -1.91 -7.36
C GLU A 405 23.71 -3.37 -6.96
N LEU A 406 22.84 -3.63 -5.98
CA LEU A 406 22.51 -4.99 -5.55
C LEU A 406 21.80 -5.79 -6.65
N SER A 407 20.84 -5.18 -7.34
CA SER A 407 20.12 -5.79 -8.46
C SER A 407 21.10 -6.23 -9.55
N ASN A 408 22.01 -5.35 -9.94
CA ASN A 408 23.04 -5.62 -10.95
C ASN A 408 23.94 -6.79 -10.53
N TRP A 409 24.33 -6.86 -9.26
CA TRP A 409 25.16 -7.97 -8.77
C TRP A 409 24.40 -9.30 -8.73
N THR A 410 23.13 -9.28 -8.29
CA THR A 410 22.31 -10.51 -8.20
C THR A 410 21.88 -11.08 -9.56
N ALA A 411 21.95 -10.28 -10.63
CA ALA A 411 21.57 -10.73 -11.97
C ALA A 411 22.51 -11.85 -12.48
N ASP A 412 23.83 -11.62 -12.38
CA ASP A 412 24.84 -12.51 -12.97
C ASP A 412 25.71 -13.24 -11.94
N PHE A 413 25.56 -12.92 -10.64
CA PHE A 413 26.37 -13.45 -9.52
C PHE A 413 27.89 -13.31 -9.70
N ASN A 414 28.34 -12.43 -10.61
CA ASN A 414 29.75 -12.12 -10.82
C ASN A 414 30.17 -10.94 -9.96
N LEU A 415 31.42 -10.93 -9.51
CA LEU A 415 31.98 -9.80 -8.76
C LEU A 415 32.03 -8.57 -9.69
N PRO A 416 31.45 -7.42 -9.29
CA PRO A 416 31.54 -6.18 -10.06
C PRO A 416 32.98 -5.73 -10.30
N SER A 417 33.23 -4.94 -11.35
CA SER A 417 34.57 -4.41 -11.64
C SER A 417 35.13 -3.58 -10.49
N SER A 418 34.26 -2.82 -9.80
CA SER A 418 34.56 -2.21 -8.52
C SER A 418 33.33 -2.25 -7.62
N VAL A 419 33.57 -2.37 -6.32
CA VAL A 419 32.53 -2.53 -5.30
C VAL A 419 32.44 -1.25 -4.47
N TRP A 420 31.24 -0.71 -4.36
CA TRP A 420 30.97 0.40 -3.44
C TRP A 420 30.79 -0.15 -2.02
N LEU A 421 31.86 -0.14 -1.23
CA LEU A 421 31.87 -0.74 0.12
C LEU A 421 30.82 -0.11 1.04
N GLY A 422 30.63 1.21 0.91
CA GLY A 422 29.60 1.95 1.65
C GLY A 422 28.18 1.51 1.31
N GLY A 423 27.95 0.87 0.15
CA GLY A 423 26.66 0.41 -0.35
C GLY A 423 26.08 -0.80 0.40
N PHE A 424 26.94 -1.59 1.06
CA PHE A 424 26.48 -2.77 1.79
C PHE A 424 25.80 -2.43 3.12
N PHE A 425 24.81 -3.25 3.47
CA PHE A 425 24.25 -3.27 4.82
C PHE A 425 25.30 -3.72 5.85
N ASN A 426 26.06 -4.77 5.52
CA ASN A 426 27.16 -5.30 6.33
C ASN A 426 28.47 -5.45 5.52
N PRO A 427 29.26 -4.37 5.37
CA PRO A 427 30.53 -4.40 4.64
C PRO A 427 31.58 -5.33 5.27
N GLN A 428 31.53 -5.54 6.59
CA GLN A 428 32.47 -6.41 7.29
C GLN A 428 32.36 -7.88 6.84
N SER A 429 31.14 -8.33 6.52
CA SER A 429 30.92 -9.66 5.95
C SER A 429 31.57 -9.82 4.58
N PHE A 430 31.52 -8.78 3.75
CA PHE A 430 32.18 -8.80 2.43
C PHE A 430 33.71 -8.90 2.57
N LEU A 431 34.30 -8.08 3.45
CA LEU A 431 35.73 -8.14 3.74
C LEU A 431 36.17 -9.49 4.31
N THR A 432 35.36 -10.06 5.22
CA THR A 432 35.57 -11.40 5.76
C THR A 432 35.48 -12.47 4.67
N ALA A 433 34.55 -12.33 3.72
CA ALA A 433 34.41 -13.26 2.61
C ALA A 433 35.65 -13.27 1.69
N ILE A 434 36.29 -12.11 1.45
CA ILE A 434 37.57 -12.04 0.72
C ILE A 434 38.65 -12.86 1.44
N MET A 435 38.74 -12.73 2.78
CA MET A 435 39.69 -13.52 3.58
C MET A 435 39.37 -15.01 3.50
N GLN A 436 38.11 -15.40 3.66
CA GLN A 436 37.67 -16.80 3.59
C GLN A 436 37.92 -17.42 2.21
N GLN A 437 37.63 -16.70 1.13
CA GLN A 437 37.85 -17.18 -0.23
C GLN A 437 39.34 -17.41 -0.49
N THR A 438 40.19 -16.46 -0.07
CA THR A 438 41.64 -16.55 -0.23
C THR A 438 42.24 -17.65 0.65
N ALA A 439 41.80 -17.75 1.91
CA ALA A 439 42.21 -18.78 2.84
C ALA A 439 41.88 -20.19 2.32
N ARG A 440 40.66 -20.39 1.80
CA ARG A 440 40.26 -21.67 1.18
C ARG A 440 41.05 -21.98 -0.08
N LYS A 441 41.28 -20.99 -0.94
CA LYS A 441 42.03 -21.16 -2.20
C LYS A 441 43.47 -21.58 -1.96
N ASN A 442 44.10 -21.03 -0.92
CA ASN A 442 45.51 -21.26 -0.60
C ASN A 442 45.73 -22.22 0.57
N GLU A 443 44.66 -22.82 1.10
CA GLU A 443 44.66 -23.71 2.28
C GLU A 443 45.33 -23.08 3.53
N TRP A 444 45.13 -21.78 3.71
CA TRP A 444 45.66 -21.03 4.86
C TRP A 444 44.66 -20.98 6.03
N PRO A 445 45.16 -20.96 7.28
CA PRO A 445 44.32 -20.83 8.46
C PRO A 445 43.71 -19.41 8.55
N LEU A 446 42.39 -19.32 8.70
CA LEU A 446 41.62 -18.07 8.63
C LEU A 446 42.00 -17.07 9.74
N ASP A 447 42.37 -17.56 10.92
CA ASP A 447 42.79 -16.77 12.09
C ASP A 447 44.12 -16.02 11.87
N LYS A 448 44.94 -16.47 10.92
CA LYS A 448 46.20 -15.82 10.53
C LYS A 448 46.07 -14.90 9.32
N MET A 449 44.86 -14.69 8.82
CA MET A 449 44.61 -13.83 7.66
C MET A 449 44.44 -12.37 8.10
N CYS A 450 44.87 -11.46 7.25
CA CYS A 450 44.61 -10.03 7.36
C CYS A 450 44.38 -9.41 5.98
N LEU A 451 43.82 -8.20 5.95
CA LEU A 451 43.61 -7.47 4.71
C LEU A 451 44.83 -6.61 4.38
N TYR A 452 45.34 -6.80 3.17
CA TYR A 452 46.27 -5.89 2.54
C TYR A 452 45.50 -4.89 1.69
N CYS A 453 45.77 -3.60 1.90
CA CYS A 453 45.10 -2.49 1.24
C CYS A 453 46.12 -1.68 0.44
N GLU A 454 45.79 -1.36 -0.80
CA GLU A 454 46.62 -0.54 -1.68
C GLU A 454 45.76 0.47 -2.42
N VAL A 455 46.06 1.76 -2.30
CA VAL A 455 45.35 2.80 -3.04
C VAL A 455 45.99 2.95 -4.42
N LEU A 456 45.19 2.77 -5.46
CA LEU A 456 45.63 2.84 -6.85
C LEU A 456 45.64 4.29 -7.36
N ARG A 457 46.39 4.53 -8.43
CA ARG A 457 46.36 5.81 -9.15
C ARG A 457 45.18 5.95 -10.11
N LYS A 458 44.29 4.95 -10.16
CA LYS A 458 43.19 4.85 -11.12
C LYS A 458 41.87 5.35 -10.54
N THR A 459 41.02 5.92 -11.40
CA THR A 459 39.64 6.27 -11.04
C THR A 459 38.68 5.11 -11.30
N LYS A 460 37.41 5.24 -10.89
CA LYS A 460 36.38 4.20 -11.03
C LYS A 460 36.14 3.84 -12.50
N GLU A 461 36.15 4.83 -13.38
CA GLU A 461 35.83 4.72 -14.80
C GLU A 461 36.91 3.93 -15.57
N GLU A 462 38.14 3.92 -15.06
CA GLU A 462 39.27 3.20 -15.64
C GLU A 462 39.31 1.71 -15.27
N ILE A 463 38.43 1.27 -14.35
CA ILE A 463 38.35 -0.12 -13.88
C ILE A 463 37.23 -0.85 -14.61
N THR A 464 37.60 -1.58 -15.66
CA THR A 464 36.66 -2.31 -16.53
C THR A 464 36.38 -3.74 -16.07
N SER A 465 37.27 -4.34 -15.28
CA SER A 465 37.15 -5.74 -14.84
C SER A 465 37.55 -5.94 -13.39
N ALA A 466 36.92 -6.91 -12.73
CA ALA A 466 37.26 -7.31 -11.37
C ALA A 466 38.69 -7.89 -11.30
N PRO A 467 39.39 -7.79 -10.14
CA PRO A 467 40.70 -8.38 -9.98
C PRO A 467 40.60 -9.91 -9.88
N ARG A 468 41.70 -10.61 -10.21
CA ARG A 468 41.77 -12.08 -10.07
C ARG A 468 41.66 -12.56 -8.63
N GLU A 469 42.13 -11.74 -7.69
CA GLU A 469 42.08 -11.99 -6.26
C GLU A 469 41.73 -10.70 -5.52
N GLY A 470 40.89 -10.80 -4.49
CA GLY A 470 40.44 -9.63 -3.74
C GLY A 470 39.33 -8.86 -4.45
N ALA A 471 39.26 -7.55 -4.21
CA ALA A 471 38.27 -6.66 -4.79
C ALA A 471 38.83 -5.24 -4.94
N TYR A 472 38.34 -4.51 -5.95
CA TYR A 472 38.51 -3.06 -6.03
C TYR A 472 37.37 -2.36 -5.30
N ILE A 473 37.69 -1.40 -4.45
CA ILE A 473 36.74 -0.67 -3.62
C ILE A 473 36.71 0.79 -4.06
N ASN A 474 35.50 1.32 -4.23
CA ASN A 474 35.24 2.71 -4.58
C ASN A 474 34.38 3.41 -3.50
N GLY A 475 34.28 4.74 -3.61
CA GLY A 475 33.35 5.55 -2.82
C GLY A 475 33.73 5.72 -1.35
N LEU A 476 35.04 5.67 -1.04
CA LEU A 476 35.57 6.00 0.28
C LEU A 476 35.96 7.48 0.31
N TYR A 477 35.72 8.14 1.44
CA TYR A 477 36.13 9.53 1.68
C TYR A 477 37.11 9.56 2.84
N MET A 478 38.06 10.49 2.80
CA MET A 478 38.94 10.76 3.93
C MET A 478 38.45 11.98 4.69
N GLU A 479 38.66 11.99 6.00
CA GLU A 479 38.34 13.11 6.89
C GLU A 479 39.58 13.45 7.71
N GLY A 480 39.92 14.74 7.79
CA GLY A 480 41.12 15.22 8.50
C GLY A 480 42.43 15.05 7.72
N ALA A 481 42.42 14.32 6.60
CA ALA A 481 43.54 14.19 5.69
C ALA A 481 43.07 13.91 4.25
N ARG A 482 44.00 13.93 3.30
CA ARG A 482 43.77 13.53 1.90
C ARG A 482 44.80 12.50 1.45
N TRP A 483 44.47 11.76 0.40
CA TRP A 483 45.44 10.92 -0.29
C TRP A 483 46.11 11.69 -1.41
N ASP A 484 47.43 11.67 -1.45
CA ASP A 484 48.18 12.25 -2.55
C ASP A 484 48.58 11.17 -3.57
N VAL A 485 48.02 11.27 -4.78
CA VAL A 485 48.22 10.28 -5.85
C VAL A 485 49.65 10.27 -6.38
N GLN A 486 50.32 11.42 -6.35
CA GLN A 486 51.69 11.56 -6.85
C GLN A 486 52.67 10.88 -5.91
N THR A 487 52.58 11.18 -4.61
CA THR A 487 53.49 10.63 -3.59
C THR A 487 53.03 9.26 -3.05
N GLY A 488 51.78 8.88 -3.25
CA GLY A 488 51.23 7.60 -2.79
C GLY A 488 51.17 7.48 -1.26
N CYS A 489 50.86 8.58 -0.58
CA CYS A 489 50.74 8.62 0.87
C CYS A 489 49.68 9.61 1.34
N ILE A 490 49.29 9.49 2.61
CA ILE A 490 48.45 10.45 3.31
C ILE A 490 49.21 11.79 3.41
N MET A 491 48.47 12.88 3.19
CA MET A 491 48.92 14.27 3.33
C MET A 491 47.81 15.08 4.01
N ASP A 492 48.15 16.25 4.52
CA ASP A 492 47.15 17.18 5.08
C ASP A 492 46.08 17.57 4.05
N SER A 493 44.85 17.70 4.54
CA SER A 493 43.72 18.20 3.75
C SER A 493 43.98 19.61 3.24
N ARG A 494 43.44 19.93 2.05
CA ARG A 494 43.50 21.29 1.50
C ARG A 494 42.49 22.18 2.19
N PHE A 495 42.78 23.48 2.23
CA PHE A 495 41.85 24.47 2.76
C PHE A 495 40.49 24.39 2.03
N LYS A 496 39.40 24.31 2.80
CA LYS A 496 38.00 24.11 2.34
C LYS A 496 37.66 22.74 1.73
N GLU A 497 38.57 21.76 1.76
CA GLU A 497 38.31 20.40 1.33
C GLU A 497 38.10 19.49 2.55
N LEU A 498 36.84 19.37 2.98
CA LEU A 498 36.47 18.63 4.21
C LEU A 498 36.55 17.11 4.04
N PHE A 499 36.06 16.60 2.90
CA PHE A 499 35.91 15.17 2.63
C PHE A 499 36.46 14.79 1.25
N PRO A 500 37.79 14.81 1.05
CA PRO A 500 38.39 14.37 -0.20
C PRO A 500 38.04 12.91 -0.50
N LEU A 501 37.66 12.64 -1.76
CA LEU A 501 37.39 11.28 -2.24
C LEU A 501 38.71 10.49 -2.32
N LEU A 502 38.73 9.30 -1.74
CA LEU A 502 39.84 8.38 -1.88
C LEU A 502 39.77 7.69 -3.25
N PRO A 503 40.90 7.61 -3.99
CA PRO A 503 40.98 6.81 -5.22
C PRO A 503 40.65 5.33 -4.97
N ILE A 504 40.53 4.56 -6.07
CA ILE A 504 40.21 3.14 -5.98
C ILE A 504 41.19 2.41 -5.07
N MET A 505 40.65 1.72 -4.05
CA MET A 505 41.43 0.90 -3.15
C MET A 505 41.37 -0.55 -3.60
N TYR A 506 42.52 -1.15 -3.86
CA TYR A 506 42.64 -2.59 -4.05
C TYR A 506 42.78 -3.27 -2.68
N ILE A 507 41.86 -4.17 -2.36
CA ILE A 507 41.90 -4.99 -1.15
C ILE A 507 42.07 -6.46 -1.52
N ARG A 508 43.05 -7.11 -0.91
CA ARG A 508 43.24 -8.57 -0.98
C ARG A 508 43.61 -9.12 0.39
N ALA A 509 43.42 -10.42 0.59
CA ALA A 509 43.82 -11.05 1.84
C ALA A 509 45.25 -11.60 1.74
N ILE A 510 46.03 -11.43 2.81
CA ILE A 510 47.37 -12.00 2.99
C ILE A 510 47.45 -12.65 4.38
N THR A 511 48.54 -13.35 4.65
CA THR A 511 48.85 -13.86 5.98
C THR A 511 49.55 -12.78 6.81
N GLN A 512 49.31 -12.74 8.12
CA GLN A 512 49.82 -11.71 9.04
C GLN A 512 51.35 -11.58 9.03
N ASP A 513 52.08 -12.68 8.80
CA ASP A 513 53.54 -12.70 8.68
C ASP A 513 54.06 -11.91 7.47
N LYS A 514 53.23 -11.71 6.44
CA LYS A 514 53.57 -10.96 5.22
C LYS A 514 53.17 -9.49 5.32
N GLN A 515 52.56 -9.06 6.42
CA GLN A 515 52.08 -7.70 6.60
C GLN A 515 53.22 -6.78 7.06
N ASP A 516 53.57 -5.80 6.22
CA ASP A 516 54.51 -4.74 6.59
C ASP A 516 53.74 -3.50 7.07
N LEU A 517 53.89 -3.16 8.34
CA LEU A 517 53.25 -2.00 8.98
C LEU A 517 54.18 -0.79 9.08
N ARG A 518 55.41 -0.87 8.55
CA ARG A 518 56.35 0.26 8.57
C ARG A 518 55.83 1.40 7.70
N ASN A 519 55.84 2.62 8.25
CA ASN A 519 55.33 3.82 7.60
C ASN A 519 53.85 3.69 7.15
N MET A 520 53.08 2.90 7.90
CA MET A 520 51.64 2.78 7.72
C MET A 520 50.91 3.47 8.87
N TYR A 521 49.79 4.09 8.54
CA TYR A 521 48.82 4.61 9.48
C TYR A 521 47.62 3.67 9.53
N GLU A 522 47.24 3.27 10.74
CA GLU A 522 46.06 2.48 11.02
C GLU A 522 44.82 3.36 10.85
N CYS A 523 44.31 3.47 9.62
CA CYS A 523 43.18 4.34 9.30
C CYS A 523 41.86 3.62 9.60
N PRO A 524 41.10 4.03 10.63
CA PRO A 524 39.80 3.43 10.90
C PRO A 524 38.78 3.85 9.84
N VAL A 525 37.95 2.89 9.42
CA VAL A 525 36.89 3.08 8.42
C VAL A 525 35.55 2.95 9.10
N TYR A 526 34.68 3.93 8.86
CA TYR A 526 33.34 4.01 9.42
C TYR A 526 32.30 4.09 8.31
N LYS A 527 31.06 3.64 8.59
CA LYS A 527 29.92 3.81 7.67
C LYS A 527 29.44 5.27 7.63
N THR A 528 29.57 6.00 8.73
CA THR A 528 29.10 7.39 8.87
C THR A 528 30.08 8.22 9.72
N ARG A 529 29.87 9.54 9.76
CA ARG A 529 30.73 10.50 10.48
C ARG A 529 30.53 10.48 11.99
N SER A 530 29.40 9.96 12.46
CA SER A 530 29.11 9.85 13.91
C SER A 530 30.17 9.02 14.66
N ARG A 531 30.99 8.22 13.95
CA ARG A 531 32.08 7.36 14.46
C ARG A 531 31.60 6.46 15.63
N GLY A 532 32.36 5.45 16.04
CA GLY A 532 31.90 4.55 17.13
C GLY A 532 31.07 3.35 16.63
N PRO A 533 29.73 3.31 16.75
CA PRO A 533 28.95 2.11 16.41
C PRO A 533 28.91 1.80 14.91
N THR A 534 29.43 2.71 14.07
CA THR A 534 29.54 2.53 12.62
C THR A 534 30.91 2.07 12.16
N TYR A 535 31.80 1.65 13.07
CA TYR A 535 33.10 1.07 12.72
C TYR A 535 32.95 -0.17 11.81
N VAL A 536 33.79 -0.25 10.78
CA VAL A 536 33.79 -1.35 9.81
C VAL A 536 35.10 -2.14 9.88
N TRP A 537 36.23 -1.46 9.71
CA TRP A 537 37.56 -2.06 9.66
C TRP A 537 38.65 -1.00 9.82
N THR A 538 39.89 -1.41 10.06
CA THR A 538 41.07 -0.53 10.01
C THR A 538 41.92 -0.85 8.77
N PHE A 539 42.06 0.12 7.87
CA PHE A 539 42.88 -0.01 6.67
C PHE A 539 44.25 0.63 6.91
N ASN A 540 45.31 -0.13 6.63
CA ASN A 540 46.68 0.35 6.76
C ASN A 540 47.07 1.16 5.51
N LEU A 541 47.23 2.47 5.67
CA LEU A 541 47.51 3.41 4.59
C LEU A 541 48.91 4.01 4.75
N ARG A 542 49.64 4.19 3.65
CA ARG A 542 51.01 4.75 3.71
C ARG A 542 51.00 6.18 4.23
N THR A 543 51.91 6.49 5.15
CA THR A 543 52.14 7.84 5.68
C THR A 543 53.65 8.13 5.74
N LYS A 544 54.03 9.40 5.58
CA LYS A 544 55.40 9.88 5.81
C LYS A 544 55.61 10.35 7.24
N GLU A 545 54.54 10.58 7.97
CA GLU A 545 54.57 11.07 9.35
C GLU A 545 54.53 9.91 10.35
N ARG A 546 55.08 10.13 11.55
CA ARG A 546 54.96 9.15 12.64
C ARG A 546 53.51 9.14 13.12
N ALA A 547 52.94 7.96 13.34
CA ALA A 547 51.55 7.76 13.77
C ALA A 547 51.15 8.44 15.11
N SER A 548 52.11 9.03 15.82
CA SER A 548 51.92 9.75 17.10
C SER A 548 51.58 11.24 16.94
N LYS A 549 51.54 11.75 15.70
CA LYS A 549 50.95 13.06 15.35
C LYS A 549 49.58 12.81 14.74
#